data_AF-A0A2I4E480-F1
#
_entry.id   AF-A0A2I4E480-F1
#
_cell.length_a   1.000
_cell.length_b   1.000
_cell.length_c   1.000
_cell.angle_alpha   90.00
_cell.angle_beta   90.00
_cell.angle_gamma   90.00
#
_symmetry.space_group_name_H-M   'P 1'
#
loop_
_entity.id
_entity.type
_entity.pdbx_description
1 polymer ?
#
loop_
_entity_poly.entity_id
_entity_poly.type
_entity_poly.pdbx_seq_one_letter_code
_entity_poly.pdbx_strand_id
1 'polypeptide(L)'
;MGSPRPFITTSSTTSVSVGQEDRPCCLETEASCTSARVDDKILLDRPDERETDDGTTGIPQVMPSSDGDDIIKKPKFGMKFNSFEDLLSYYKHYAKKCGFWVMTQRGERSEDQSVRYVILGCARGGKARNSSFNVANPRSTGKTDCKAMINALRVEGNMQLTTVHNTHNHGLSPQKFRYFRCNREVSETVKRVLDTNDLAGI
;
A
#
# COMPACT_ATOMS: atom_id res chain seq x y z
N MET A 1 60.56 18.80 41.73
CA MET A 1 60.16 17.50 41.14
C MET A 1 58.68 17.58 40.82
N GLY A 2 58.33 17.79 39.55
CA GLY A 2 56.94 17.79 39.08
C GLY A 2 56.53 16.37 38.70
N SER A 3 55.38 15.91 39.18
CA SER A 3 54.85 14.59 38.83
C SER A 3 54.12 14.64 37.47
N PRO A 4 54.27 13.62 36.59
CA PRO A 4 53.72 13.65 35.23
C PRO A 4 52.26 13.20 35.15
N ARG A 5 51.53 13.76 34.18
CA ARG A 5 50.16 13.36 33.79
C ARG A 5 50.18 11.99 33.09
N PRO A 6 49.18 11.12 33.30
CA PRO A 6 49.01 9.92 32.48
C PRO A 6 48.27 10.21 31.16
N PHE A 7 48.83 9.69 30.07
CA PHE A 7 48.21 9.53 28.75
C PHE A 7 47.17 8.40 28.79
N ILE A 8 46.04 8.56 28.11
CA ILE A 8 45.02 7.53 27.93
C ILE A 8 45.00 7.13 26.46
N THR A 9 45.25 5.86 26.19
CA THR A 9 45.35 5.24 24.85
C THR A 9 44.30 4.12 24.74
N THR A 10 43.54 4.14 23.63
CA THR A 10 42.77 3.07 22.93
C THR A 10 41.71 2.28 23.74
N SER A 11 40.58 1.80 23.19
CA SER A 11 40.42 1.02 21.95
C SER A 11 38.94 0.90 21.56
N SER A 12 38.65 0.84 20.26
CA SER A 12 37.35 0.45 19.69
C SER A 12 37.18 -1.07 19.74
N THR A 13 35.99 -1.57 20.10
CA THR A 13 35.63 -3.00 19.99
C THR A 13 34.36 -3.15 19.15
N THR A 14 34.54 -3.70 17.96
CA THR A 14 33.49 -4.28 17.12
C THR A 14 33.23 -5.71 17.59
N SER A 15 31.97 -6.12 17.64
CA SER A 15 31.60 -7.54 17.74
C SER A 15 30.55 -7.87 16.71
N VAL A 16 31.01 -8.62 15.71
CA VAL A 16 30.21 -9.42 14.77
C VAL A 16 29.79 -10.70 15.52
N SER A 17 28.54 -11.10 15.38
CA SER A 17 28.17 -12.51 15.50
C SER A 17 27.17 -12.88 14.40
N VAL A 18 27.62 -13.81 13.57
CA VAL A 18 26.86 -14.62 12.63
C VAL A 18 26.21 -15.76 13.42
N GLY A 19 24.94 -16.06 13.16
CA GLY A 19 24.24 -17.18 13.75
C GLY A 19 22.96 -17.44 12.96
N GLN A 20 22.98 -18.54 12.23
CA GLN A 20 22.03 -19.03 11.26
C GLN A 20 20.91 -19.84 11.97
N GLU A 21 19.75 -19.96 11.31
CA GLU A 21 18.70 -21.00 11.52
C GLU A 21 17.88 -20.81 12.82
N ASP A 22 16.55 -20.72 12.81
CA ASP A 22 15.64 -21.76 12.38
C ASP A 22 14.24 -21.20 12.07
N ARG A 23 13.62 -21.78 11.05
CA ARG A 23 12.16 -21.79 10.88
C ARG A 23 11.56 -22.63 12.01
N PRO A 24 10.37 -22.26 12.52
CA PRO A 24 9.35 -23.30 12.64
C PRO A 24 8.02 -22.86 12.05
N CYS A 25 7.51 -23.74 11.19
CA CYS A 25 6.11 -23.87 10.82
C CYS A 25 5.43 -24.75 11.89
N CYS A 26 4.31 -24.31 12.46
CA CYS A 26 3.36 -25.16 13.20
C CYS A 26 1.96 -24.69 12.76
N LEU A 27 1.30 -25.37 11.82
CA LEU A 27 0.49 -26.59 11.97
C LEU A 27 -0.67 -26.46 12.97
N GLU A 28 -1.87 -26.42 12.36
CA GLU A 28 -3.14 -27.10 12.71
C GLU A 28 -3.64 -27.13 14.15
N THR A 29 -4.85 -26.60 14.41
CA THR A 29 -6.02 -27.40 14.83
C THR A 29 -7.31 -26.56 14.89
N GLU A 30 -8.29 -27.02 14.09
CA GLU A 30 -9.74 -27.18 14.30
C GLU A 30 -10.48 -26.39 15.41
N ALA A 31 -11.60 -25.75 15.03
CA ALA A 31 -12.90 -25.99 15.65
C ALA A 31 -14.05 -25.44 14.79
N SER A 32 -14.99 -26.33 14.54
CA SER A 32 -16.25 -26.21 13.82
C SER A 32 -17.27 -25.35 14.56
N CYS A 33 -18.10 -24.61 13.81
CA CYS A 33 -19.46 -24.26 14.23
C CYS A 33 -20.44 -24.65 13.12
N THR A 34 -20.99 -25.87 13.24
CA THR A 34 -22.31 -26.31 12.76
C THR A 34 -23.38 -25.36 13.34
N SER A 35 -24.53 -25.01 12.74
CA SER A 35 -25.61 -25.73 12.04
C SER A 35 -26.61 -24.67 11.50
N ALA A 36 -27.12 -24.75 10.26
CA ALA A 36 -28.50 -25.14 9.84
C ALA A 36 -29.66 -24.46 10.62
N ARG A 37 -30.81 -24.00 10.09
CA ARG A 37 -31.49 -23.87 8.76
C ARG A 37 -32.77 -23.05 9.00
N VAL A 38 -33.31 -22.38 7.98
CA VAL A 38 -34.72 -22.41 7.47
C VAL A 38 -34.74 -21.56 6.17
N ASP A 39 -34.85 -22.16 4.96
CA ASP A 39 -36.07 -22.55 4.21
C ASP A 39 -36.91 -21.32 3.83
N ASP A 40 -37.42 -21.02 2.62
CA ASP A 40 -37.45 -21.50 1.22
C ASP A 40 -37.98 -20.25 0.43
N LYS A 41 -37.84 -20.02 -0.89
CA LYS A 41 -38.58 -20.67 -1.99
C LYS A 41 -38.08 -20.14 -3.34
N ILE A 42 -37.98 -21.07 -4.29
CA ILE A 42 -37.72 -20.91 -5.72
C ILE A 42 -38.95 -20.34 -6.44
N LEU A 43 -38.74 -19.46 -7.42
CA LEU A 43 -39.51 -19.48 -8.66
C LEU A 43 -38.61 -19.06 -9.83
N LEU A 44 -38.47 -19.98 -10.79
CA LEU A 44 -37.90 -19.76 -12.11
C LEU A 44 -38.88 -18.96 -12.96
N ASP A 45 -38.40 -18.14 -13.89
CA ASP A 45 -38.86 -18.22 -15.28
C ASP A 45 -37.91 -17.50 -16.26
N ARG A 46 -37.61 -18.21 -17.36
CA ARG A 46 -36.98 -17.75 -18.62
C ARG A 46 -38.09 -17.34 -19.60
N PRO A 47 -37.84 -16.47 -20.59
CA PRO A 47 -37.42 -16.92 -21.95
C PRO A 47 -36.37 -15.96 -22.58
N ASP A 48 -35.28 -16.42 -23.21
CA ASP A 48 -35.06 -16.79 -24.63
C ASP A 48 -35.68 -15.89 -25.72
N GLU A 49 -34.83 -15.18 -26.47
CA GLU A 49 -34.71 -15.13 -27.96
C GLU A 49 -33.60 -14.11 -28.35
N ARG A 50 -32.43 -14.56 -28.87
CA ARG A 50 -31.88 -14.47 -30.26
C ARG A 50 -31.94 -13.08 -30.94
N GLU A 51 -31.00 -12.56 -31.75
CA GLU A 51 -29.60 -12.72 -32.19
C GLU A 51 -29.23 -11.46 -33.03
N THR A 52 -27.93 -11.07 -33.11
CA THR A 52 -27.14 -10.51 -34.25
C THR A 52 -25.91 -9.72 -33.71
N ASP A 53 -24.68 -10.22 -33.84
CA ASP A 53 -23.69 -10.01 -34.92
C ASP A 53 -23.22 -8.55 -35.10
N ASP A 54 -22.00 -8.24 -34.66
CA ASP A 54 -20.88 -7.86 -35.54
C ASP A 54 -19.61 -7.65 -34.69
N GLY A 55 -18.49 -8.17 -35.18
CA GLY A 55 -17.20 -8.15 -34.50
C GLY A 55 -16.43 -6.86 -34.77
N THR A 56 -15.76 -6.33 -33.74
CA THR A 56 -14.50 -5.59 -33.92
C THR A 56 -13.69 -5.65 -32.63
N THR A 57 -12.56 -6.35 -32.72
CA THR A 57 -11.48 -6.40 -31.73
C THR A 57 -10.91 -5.01 -31.50
N GLY A 58 -11.25 -4.40 -30.36
CA GLY A 58 -10.62 -3.20 -29.85
C GLY A 58 -10.32 -3.38 -28.37
N ILE A 59 -9.06 -3.69 -28.04
CA ILE A 59 -8.55 -3.65 -26.68
C ILE A 59 -8.67 -2.18 -26.21
N PRO A 60 -9.43 -1.85 -25.14
CA PRO A 60 -9.45 -0.49 -24.64
C PRO A 60 -8.13 -0.24 -23.90
N GLN A 61 -7.19 0.42 -24.58
CA GLN A 61 -6.07 1.10 -23.96
C GLN A 61 -6.67 2.23 -23.10
N VAL A 62 -6.77 2.01 -21.79
CA VAL A 62 -7.33 3.01 -20.87
C VAL A 62 -6.27 4.09 -20.64
N MET A 63 -6.39 5.21 -21.36
CA MET A 63 -5.75 6.48 -21.03
C MET A 63 -6.74 7.29 -20.19
N PRO A 64 -6.42 7.74 -18.96
CA PRO A 64 -7.30 8.64 -18.24
C PRO A 64 -6.94 10.10 -18.56
N SER A 65 -7.79 10.74 -19.36
CA SER A 65 -7.87 12.18 -19.53
C SER A 65 -8.84 12.76 -18.49
N SER A 66 -8.55 13.97 -18.04
CA SER A 66 -9.25 14.72 -17.00
C SER A 66 -10.75 14.95 -17.28
N ASP A 67 -11.53 14.95 -16.18
CA ASP A 67 -12.85 15.57 -16.03
C ASP A 67 -14.07 14.87 -16.69
N GLY A 68 -14.16 13.55 -16.55
CA GLY A 68 -15.41 12.81 -16.49
C GLY A 68 -15.50 12.07 -15.16
N ASP A 69 -16.70 11.84 -14.64
CA ASP A 69 -16.94 10.87 -13.55
C ASP A 69 -16.71 9.45 -14.10
N ASP A 70 -15.48 9.17 -14.53
CA ASP A 70 -15.07 7.88 -15.04
C ASP A 70 -15.32 6.87 -13.93
N ILE A 71 -16.12 5.85 -14.26
CA ILE A 71 -16.42 4.75 -13.36
C ILE A 71 -15.12 3.96 -13.19
N ILE A 72 -14.27 4.39 -12.25
CA ILE A 72 -13.02 3.70 -11.91
C ILE A 72 -13.40 2.29 -11.46
N LYS A 73 -13.00 1.30 -12.26
CA LYS A 73 -13.28 -0.11 -12.00
C LYS A 73 -12.52 -0.55 -10.74
N LYS A 74 -13.18 -1.35 -9.89
CA LYS A 74 -12.57 -1.97 -8.70
C LYS A 74 -11.38 -2.86 -9.10
N PRO A 75 -10.27 -2.87 -8.34
CA PRO A 75 -9.12 -3.71 -8.65
C PRO A 75 -9.52 -5.19 -8.64
N LYS A 76 -9.03 -5.92 -9.63
CA LYS A 76 -9.26 -7.36 -9.82
C LYS A 76 -7.94 -8.05 -10.09
N PHE A 77 -7.85 -9.31 -9.68
CA PHE A 77 -6.74 -10.18 -10.06
C PHE A 77 -6.57 -10.20 -11.59
N GLY A 78 -5.33 -10.19 -12.05
CA GLY A 78 -4.98 -10.28 -13.47
C GLY A 78 -5.02 -8.97 -14.25
N MET A 79 -5.46 -7.85 -13.66
CA MET A 79 -5.37 -6.53 -14.32
C MET A 79 -3.92 -6.19 -14.65
N LYS A 80 -3.68 -5.68 -15.87
CA LYS A 80 -2.35 -5.34 -16.39
C LYS A 80 -2.24 -3.82 -16.60
N PHE A 81 -1.03 -3.31 -16.37
CA PHE A 81 -0.65 -1.91 -16.54
C PHE A 81 0.69 -1.85 -17.28
N ASN A 82 0.87 -0.85 -18.13
CA ASN A 82 2.08 -0.71 -18.95
C ASN A 82 3.30 -0.35 -18.08
N SER A 83 3.08 0.41 -17.01
CA SER A 83 4.14 0.83 -16.09
C SER A 83 3.73 0.76 -14.62
N PHE A 84 4.74 0.91 -13.75
CA PHE A 84 4.49 1.09 -12.31
C PHE A 84 3.73 2.40 -12.03
N GLU A 85 4.04 3.45 -12.79
CA GLU A 85 3.42 4.76 -12.63
C GLU A 85 1.91 4.71 -12.95
N ASP A 86 1.53 3.98 -14.01
CA ASP A 86 0.13 3.77 -14.39
C ASP A 86 -0.63 3.00 -13.31
N LEU A 87 -0.03 1.92 -12.80
CA LEU A 87 -0.59 1.15 -11.70
C LEU A 87 -0.79 2.01 -10.44
N LEU A 88 0.24 2.80 -10.09
CA LEU A 88 0.19 3.67 -8.92
C LEU A 88 -0.88 4.76 -9.09
N SER A 89 -0.96 5.37 -10.27
CA SER A 89 -1.96 6.37 -10.61
C SER A 89 -3.37 5.78 -10.50
N TYR A 90 -3.63 4.65 -11.16
CA TYR A 90 -4.89 3.93 -11.08
C TYR A 90 -5.31 3.66 -9.63
N TYR A 91 -4.41 3.12 -8.81
CA TYR A 91 -4.76 2.76 -7.45
C TYR A 91 -4.95 3.98 -6.54
N LYS A 92 -4.21 5.08 -6.77
CA LYS A 92 -4.44 6.38 -6.11
C LYS A 92 -5.83 6.93 -6.46
N HIS A 93 -6.21 6.91 -7.73
CA HIS A 93 -7.54 7.34 -8.19
C HIS A 93 -8.65 6.51 -7.55
N TYR A 94 -8.50 5.19 -7.55
CA TYR A 94 -9.42 4.27 -6.87
C TYR A 94 -9.52 4.57 -5.36
N ALA A 95 -8.39 4.75 -4.70
CA ALA A 95 -8.34 5.05 -3.26
C ALA A 95 -8.97 6.40 -2.91
N LYS A 96 -8.80 7.42 -3.78
CA LYS A 96 -9.47 8.72 -3.65
C LYS A 96 -10.99 8.57 -3.70
N LYS A 97 -11.52 7.79 -4.66
CA LYS A 97 -12.96 7.49 -4.78
C LYS A 97 -13.48 6.72 -3.57
N CYS A 98 -12.72 5.74 -3.08
CA CYS A 98 -13.11 4.96 -1.91
C CYS A 98 -12.93 5.71 -0.58
N GLY A 99 -12.00 6.66 -0.49
CA GLY A 99 -11.74 7.44 0.73
C GLY A 99 -10.70 6.84 1.67
N PHE A 100 -9.66 6.19 1.13
CA PHE A 100 -8.45 5.81 1.87
C PHE A 100 -7.19 6.31 1.15
N TRP A 101 -6.05 6.25 1.84
CA TRP A 101 -4.77 6.62 1.26
C TRP A 101 -3.91 5.41 0.92
N VAL A 102 -3.17 5.50 -0.19
CA VAL A 102 -2.26 4.47 -0.71
C VAL A 102 -0.82 4.74 -0.27
N MET A 103 -0.16 3.74 0.29
CA MET A 103 1.27 3.76 0.58
C MET A 103 1.95 2.53 -0.03
N THR A 104 3.13 2.72 -0.61
CA THR A 104 3.99 1.59 -1.00
C THR A 104 4.49 0.92 0.28
N GLN A 105 4.09 -0.33 0.50
CA GLN A 105 4.46 -1.09 1.69
C GLN A 105 5.78 -1.82 1.50
N ARG A 106 5.96 -2.43 0.32
CA ARG A 106 7.16 -3.16 -0.08
C ARG A 106 7.36 -2.97 -1.58
N GLY A 107 8.61 -2.91 -2.01
CA GLY A 107 8.98 -2.91 -3.41
C GLY A 107 10.28 -3.66 -3.60
N GLU A 108 10.44 -4.27 -4.77
CA GLU A 108 11.68 -4.88 -5.23
C GLU A 108 11.96 -4.35 -6.63
N ARG A 109 13.21 -3.95 -6.86
CA ARG A 109 13.70 -3.55 -8.16
C ARG A 109 14.59 -4.66 -8.72
N SER A 110 14.54 -4.85 -10.03
CA SER A 110 15.48 -5.73 -10.72
C SER A 110 16.81 -5.00 -10.96
N GLU A 111 17.80 -5.71 -11.53
CA GLU A 111 19.14 -5.20 -11.79
C GLU A 111 19.14 -4.02 -12.77
N ASP A 112 18.15 -3.99 -13.67
CA ASP A 112 17.88 -2.90 -14.61
C ASP A 112 17.21 -1.67 -13.96
N GLN A 113 17.08 -1.65 -12.63
CA GLN A 113 16.38 -0.65 -11.82
C GLN A 113 14.86 -0.57 -12.06
N SER A 114 14.29 -1.46 -12.88
CA SER A 114 12.85 -1.54 -13.10
C SER A 114 12.15 -2.13 -11.87
N VAL A 115 10.90 -1.73 -11.64
CA VAL A 115 10.09 -2.30 -10.55
C VAL A 115 9.69 -3.73 -10.94
N ARG A 116 10.26 -4.72 -10.26
CA ARG A 116 9.93 -6.14 -10.45
C ARG A 116 8.67 -6.52 -9.68
N TYR A 117 8.57 -6.03 -8.46
CA TYR A 117 7.51 -6.40 -7.53
C TYR A 117 7.14 -5.20 -6.65
N VAL A 118 5.85 -5.04 -6.36
CA VAL A 118 5.39 -3.97 -5.47
C VAL A 118 4.10 -4.34 -4.74
N ILE A 119 4.03 -3.95 -3.47
CA ILE A 119 2.81 -3.97 -2.67
C ILE A 119 2.36 -2.53 -2.42
N LEU A 120 1.18 -2.19 -2.92
CA LEU A 120 0.51 -0.93 -2.63
C LEU A 120 -0.62 -1.19 -1.63
N GLY A 121 -0.54 -0.60 -0.45
CA GLY A 121 -1.48 -0.86 0.65
C GLY A 121 -2.14 0.37 1.20
N CYS A 122 -3.10 0.18 2.11
CA CYS A 122 -3.65 1.27 2.89
C CYS A 122 -2.55 1.90 3.78
N ALA A 123 -2.52 3.23 3.88
CA ALA A 123 -1.61 3.95 4.78
C ALA A 123 -1.80 3.59 6.26
N ARG A 124 -3.03 3.23 6.65
CA ARG A 124 -3.35 2.72 7.99
C ARG A 124 -2.94 1.25 8.18
N GLY A 125 -2.38 0.62 7.16
CA GLY A 125 -1.91 -0.77 7.22
C GLY A 125 -0.62 -0.94 8.01
N GLY A 126 -0.49 -2.13 8.59
CA GLY A 126 0.60 -2.53 9.47
C GLY A 126 0.44 -2.07 10.92
N LYS A 127 1.30 -2.57 11.79
CA LYS A 127 1.33 -2.26 13.22
C LYS A 127 1.99 -0.90 13.48
N ALA A 128 1.49 -0.19 14.49
CA ALA A 128 2.14 1.00 15.00
C ALA A 128 3.56 0.65 15.48
N ARG A 129 4.57 1.41 15.01
CA ARG A 129 5.90 1.38 15.60
C ARG A 129 5.94 2.45 16.69
N ASN A 130 5.95 2.03 17.94
CA ASN A 130 6.17 2.88 19.10
C ASN A 130 7.66 3.26 19.18
N SER A 131 8.09 4.20 18.33
CA SER A 131 9.47 4.72 18.37
C SER A 131 9.67 5.80 19.44
N SER A 132 8.65 6.16 20.22
CA SER A 132 8.77 7.20 21.24
C SER A 132 9.25 6.61 22.56
N PHE A 133 10.48 6.98 22.97
CA PHE A 133 10.97 6.78 24.35
C PHE A 133 10.12 7.54 25.39
N ASN A 134 9.35 8.54 24.95
CA ASN A 134 8.42 9.29 25.79
C ASN A 134 7.13 8.50 26.01
N VAL A 135 7.11 7.69 27.07
CA VAL A 135 5.93 6.92 27.53
C VAL A 135 4.74 7.83 27.85
N ALA A 136 5.00 9.07 28.30
CA ALA A 136 3.96 10.03 28.69
C ALA A 136 3.18 10.65 27.52
N ASN A 137 3.69 10.61 26.29
CA ASN A 137 2.99 11.12 25.11
C ASN A 137 3.25 10.22 23.89
N PRO A 138 2.59 9.05 23.83
CA PRO A 138 2.74 8.14 22.70
C PRO A 138 2.21 8.80 21.43
N ARG A 139 3.07 8.91 20.40
CA ARG A 139 2.65 9.44 19.10
C ARG A 139 1.56 8.55 18.51
N SER A 140 0.35 9.09 18.34
CA SER A 140 -0.73 8.39 17.64
C SER A 140 -0.27 8.10 16.21
N THR A 141 -0.08 6.82 15.90
CA THR A 141 0.60 6.40 14.66
C THR A 141 -0.39 6.32 13.48
N GLY A 142 -1.69 6.48 13.74
CA GLY A 142 -2.76 6.39 12.73
C GLY A 142 -2.90 5.00 12.08
N LYS A 143 -2.12 4.01 12.54
CA LYS A 143 -2.08 2.63 12.07
C LYS A 143 -3.19 1.81 12.73
N THR A 144 -3.92 1.04 11.94
CA THR A 144 -5.04 0.20 12.39
C THR A 144 -4.82 -1.28 12.05
N ASP A 145 -3.60 -1.66 11.63
CA ASP A 145 -3.32 -3.00 11.09
C ASP A 145 -4.24 -3.39 9.91
N CYS A 146 -4.61 -2.39 9.10
CA CYS A 146 -5.45 -2.60 7.92
C CYS A 146 -4.75 -3.51 6.91
N LYS A 147 -5.43 -4.57 6.48
CA LYS A 147 -4.91 -5.59 5.53
C LYS A 147 -5.25 -5.28 4.06
N ALA A 148 -5.88 -4.15 3.78
CA ALA A 148 -6.21 -3.75 2.42
C ALA A 148 -4.92 -3.43 1.64
N MET A 149 -4.66 -4.19 0.58
CA MET A 149 -3.50 -4.07 -0.28
C MET A 149 -3.71 -4.72 -1.64
N ILE A 150 -2.96 -4.24 -2.62
CA ILE A 150 -2.76 -4.90 -3.91
C ILE A 150 -1.29 -5.27 -4.06
N ASN A 151 -1.06 -6.41 -4.70
CA ASN A 151 0.26 -6.89 -5.05
C ASN A 151 0.38 -6.91 -6.58
N ALA A 152 1.49 -6.42 -7.10
CA ALA A 152 1.77 -6.45 -8.52
C ALA A 152 3.18 -6.98 -8.82
N LEU A 153 3.26 -7.79 -9.87
CA LEU A 153 4.50 -8.36 -10.40
C LEU A 153 4.69 -7.90 -11.84
N ARG A 154 5.93 -7.64 -12.23
CA ARG A 154 6.30 -7.41 -13.63
C ARG A 154 6.34 -8.73 -14.38
N VAL A 155 5.48 -8.86 -15.40
CA VAL A 155 5.37 -10.02 -16.29
C VAL A 155 5.41 -9.49 -17.72
N GLU A 156 6.37 -9.95 -18.53
CA GLU A 156 6.51 -9.56 -19.95
C GLU A 156 6.53 -8.03 -20.16
N GLY A 157 7.24 -7.30 -19.30
CA GLY A 157 7.34 -5.84 -19.37
C GLY A 157 6.16 -5.06 -18.77
N ASN A 158 5.06 -5.73 -18.42
CA ASN A 158 3.86 -5.11 -17.85
C ASN A 158 3.73 -5.40 -16.36
N MET A 159 3.11 -4.49 -15.60
CA MET A 159 2.76 -4.72 -14.20
C MET A 159 1.41 -5.43 -14.12
N GLN A 160 1.36 -6.62 -13.55
CA GLN A 160 0.13 -7.41 -13.39
C GLN A 160 -0.25 -7.56 -11.92
N LEU A 161 -1.53 -7.35 -11.59
CA LEU A 161 -2.06 -7.59 -10.25
C LEU A 161 -2.14 -9.09 -9.94
N THR A 162 -1.40 -9.53 -8.94
CA THR A 162 -1.33 -10.93 -8.48
C THR A 162 -2.13 -11.17 -7.20
N THR A 163 -2.41 -10.13 -6.42
CA THR A 163 -3.22 -10.26 -5.20
C THR A 163 -4.01 -8.98 -4.97
N VAL A 164 -5.27 -9.12 -4.57
CA VAL A 164 -6.15 -7.99 -4.27
C VAL A 164 -6.89 -8.26 -2.96
N HIS A 165 -6.58 -7.47 -1.94
CA HIS A 165 -7.32 -7.39 -0.69
C HIS A 165 -7.92 -6.00 -0.57
N ASN A 166 -9.24 -5.88 -0.73
CA ASN A 166 -9.94 -4.59 -0.73
C ASN A 166 -10.77 -4.34 0.53
N THR A 167 -10.68 -5.23 1.52
CA THR A 167 -11.45 -5.11 2.76
C THR A 167 -10.69 -4.27 3.78
N HIS A 168 -11.32 -3.21 4.27
CA HIS A 168 -10.77 -2.32 5.30
C HIS A 168 -11.38 -2.64 6.66
N ASN A 169 -10.59 -2.47 7.72
CA ASN A 169 -11.02 -2.62 9.11
C ASN A 169 -11.32 -1.26 9.79
N HIS A 170 -11.44 -0.20 8.99
CA HIS A 170 -11.71 1.16 9.44
C HIS A 170 -12.66 1.85 8.46
N GLY A 171 -13.33 2.90 8.94
CA GLY A 171 -14.18 3.73 8.09
C GLY A 171 -13.41 4.35 6.93
N LEU A 172 -14.05 4.38 5.76
CA LEU A 172 -13.57 5.05 4.56
C LEU A 172 -14.36 6.34 4.36
N SER A 173 -13.69 7.43 4.02
CA SER A 173 -14.35 8.73 3.85
C SER A 173 -13.66 9.54 2.75
N PRO A 174 -14.28 9.65 1.56
CA PRO A 174 -13.74 10.45 0.45
C PRO A 174 -13.55 11.92 0.83
N GLN A 175 -14.47 12.47 1.63
CA GLN A 175 -14.40 13.86 2.10
C GLN A 175 -13.15 14.13 2.96
N LYS A 176 -12.71 13.13 3.74
CA LYS A 176 -11.54 13.27 4.63
C LYS A 176 -10.21 13.04 3.91
N PHE A 177 -10.22 12.65 2.63
CA PHE A 177 -9.02 12.33 1.85
C PHE A 177 -8.00 13.48 1.80
N ARG A 178 -8.46 14.74 1.78
CA ARG A 178 -7.57 15.92 1.69
C ARG A 178 -6.75 16.19 2.96
N TYR A 179 -7.17 15.68 4.12
CA TYR A 179 -6.51 15.96 5.39
C TYR A 179 -5.43 14.94 5.76
N PHE A 180 -5.23 13.90 4.95
CA PHE A 180 -4.16 12.93 5.20
C PHE A 180 -2.79 13.57 4.92
N ARG A 181 -1.85 13.40 5.87
CA ARG A 181 -0.49 13.96 5.80
C ARG A 181 0.23 13.67 4.49
N CYS A 182 -0.02 12.49 3.93
CA CYS A 182 0.59 11.98 2.72
C CYS A 182 -0.03 12.51 1.42
N ASN A 183 -1.18 13.20 1.48
CA ASN A 183 -1.78 13.95 0.37
C ASN A 183 -1.51 15.45 0.45
N ARG A 184 -0.70 15.91 1.43
CA ARG A 184 -0.40 17.33 1.57
C ARG A 184 0.62 17.71 0.51
N GLU A 185 0.12 18.19 -0.62
CA GLU A 185 0.94 18.86 -1.63
C GLU A 185 1.27 20.26 -1.13
N VAL A 186 2.56 20.61 -1.11
CA VAL A 186 3.04 21.92 -0.72
C VAL A 186 3.40 22.65 -2.00
N SER A 187 2.74 23.78 -2.28
CA SER A 187 3.07 24.61 -3.45
C SER A 187 4.55 25.01 -3.42
N GLU A 188 5.17 25.15 -4.58
CA GLU A 188 6.59 25.48 -4.69
C GLU A 188 6.95 26.81 -4.00
N THR A 189 6.03 27.77 -3.99
CA THR A 189 6.18 29.02 -3.25
C THR A 189 6.27 28.77 -1.74
N VAL A 190 5.37 27.96 -1.19
CA VAL A 190 5.41 27.60 0.25
C VAL A 190 6.68 26.81 0.57
N LYS A 191 7.09 25.90 -0.33
CA LYS A 191 8.35 25.16 -0.17
C LYS A 191 9.56 26.09 -0.08
N ARG A 192 9.68 27.05 -1.01
CA ARG A 192 10.75 28.07 -0.98
C ARG A 192 10.75 28.90 0.30
N VAL A 193 9.58 29.27 0.81
CA VAL A 193 9.48 30.02 2.07
C VAL A 193 9.92 29.17 3.25
N LEU A 194 9.50 27.90 3.32
CA LEU A 194 9.94 26.97 4.36
C LEU A 194 11.45 26.75 4.32
N ASP A 195 12.03 26.51 3.13
CA ASP A 195 13.47 26.36 2.96
C ASP A 195 14.24 27.64 3.38
N THR A 196 13.68 28.83 3.10
CA THR A 196 14.28 30.12 3.52
C THR A 196 14.27 30.27 5.04
N ASN A 197 13.17 29.89 5.69
CA ASN A 197 13.06 29.95 7.15
C ASN A 197 14.00 28.93 7.82
N ASP A 198 14.10 27.72 7.27
CA ASP A 198 15.03 26.70 7.76
C ASP A 198 16.49 27.18 7.67
N LEU A 199 16.87 27.86 6.57
CA LEU A 199 18.19 28.50 6.44
C LEU A 199 18.42 29.64 7.43
N ALA A 200 17.37 30.37 7.79
CA ALA A 200 17.41 31.49 8.73
C ALA A 200 17.29 31.05 10.21
N GLY A 201 17.01 29.77 10.49
CA GLY A 201 16.89 29.23 11.84
C GLY A 201 15.67 29.74 12.63
N ILE A 202 14.58 30.08 11.93
CA ILE A 202 13.33 30.63 12.48
C ILE A 202 12.27 29.56 12.73
#